data_AF-A0A2N0QRB4-F1
#
_entry.id   AF-A0A2N0QRB4-F1
#
_cell.length_a   1.000
_cell.length_b   1.000
_cell.length_c   1.000
_cell.angle_alpha   90.00
_cell.angle_beta   90.00
_cell.angle_gamma   90.00
#
_symmetry.space_group_name_H-M   'P 1'
#
loop_
_entity.id
_entity.type
_entity.pdbx_description
1 polymer ?
#
loop_
_entity_poly.entity_id
_entity_poly.type
_entity_poly.pdbx_seq_one_letter_code
_entity_poly.pdbx_strand_id
1 'polypeptide(L)'
;MLTKRKGVSLSAKQKHKICEMKEKDPTLQNVELAQKYNVRKSTITDILRESDHWLTITESQENTKKFHRSKWLQLEGALGLWVDNALNTKQDIDSNILK
;
A
#
# COMPACT_ATOMS: atom_id res chain seq x y z
N MET A 1 3.09 -15.55 28.19
CA MET A 1 2.17 -14.64 27.46
C MET A 1 2.92 -14.04 26.25
N LEU A 2 2.77 -14.64 25.06
CA LEU A 2 3.32 -14.07 23.82
C LEU A 2 2.44 -12.89 23.41
N THR A 3 2.83 -11.67 23.80
CA THR A 3 2.15 -10.46 23.35
C THR A 3 2.26 -10.38 21.82
N LYS A 4 1.10 -10.48 21.15
CA LYS A 4 0.99 -10.38 19.70
C LYS A 4 1.39 -8.96 19.30
N ARG A 5 2.67 -8.75 18.97
CA ARG A 5 3.19 -7.44 18.57
C ARG A 5 2.37 -6.94 17.38
N LYS A 6 1.68 -5.81 17.56
CA LYS A 6 1.02 -5.08 16.47
C LYS A 6 2.09 -4.76 15.43
N GLY A 7 1.92 -5.27 14.20
CA GLY A 7 2.89 -5.06 13.14
C GLY A 7 3.03 -3.57 12.84
N VAL A 8 4.23 -3.03 12.94
CA VAL A 8 4.52 -1.65 12.50
C VAL A 8 4.41 -1.63 10.98
N SER A 9 3.45 -0.87 10.45
CA SER A 9 3.30 -0.69 9.01
C SER A 9 4.27 0.41 8.55
N LEU A 10 5.22 0.05 7.70
CA LEU A 10 6.12 1.02 7.07
C LEU A 10 5.45 1.70 5.90
N SER A 11 5.56 3.02 5.82
CA SER A 11 5.12 3.82 4.67
C SER A 11 5.98 3.53 3.43
N ALA A 12 5.48 3.86 2.24
CA ALA A 12 6.25 3.73 1.00
C ALA A 12 7.58 4.51 1.07
N LYS A 13 7.55 5.73 1.61
CA LYS A 13 8.75 6.56 1.84
C LYS A 13 9.79 5.87 2.72
N GLN A 14 9.34 5.21 3.80
CA GLN A 14 10.25 4.48 4.69
C GLN A 14 10.89 3.28 3.98
N LYS A 15 10.12 2.56 3.16
CA LYS A 15 10.63 1.42 2.38
C LYS A 15 11.62 1.83 1.30
N HIS A 16 11.33 2.93 0.58
CA HIS A 16 12.26 3.54 -0.36
C HIS A 16 13.58 3.88 0.33
N LYS A 17 13.52 4.55 1.49
CA LYS A 17 14.72 4.95 2.25
C LYS A 17 15.53 3.74 2.76
N ILE A 18 14.89 2.62 3.11
CA ILE A 18 15.57 1.38 3.46
C ILE A 18 16.36 0.83 2.26
N CYS A 19 15.76 0.86 1.06
CA CYS A 19 16.42 0.38 -0.16
C CYS A 19 17.60 1.29 -0.53
N GLU A 20 17.43 2.61 -0.47
CA GLU A 20 18.48 3.60 -0.74
C GLU A 20 19.68 3.45 0.23
N MET A 21 19.42 3.22 1.53
CA MET A 21 20.48 2.95 2.50
C MET A 21 21.27 1.67 2.17
N LYS A 22 20.60 0.64 1.66
CA LYS A 22 21.22 -0.63 1.31
C LYS A 22 22.01 -0.56 0.00
N GLU A 23 21.59 0.29 -0.93
CA GLU A 23 22.31 0.57 -2.17
C GLU A 23 23.60 1.37 -1.91
N LYS A 24 23.53 2.34 -0.98
CA LYS A 24 24.69 3.13 -0.55
C LYS A 24 25.70 2.32 0.28
N ASP A 25 25.21 1.50 1.20
CA ASP A 25 26.04 0.64 2.05
C ASP A 25 25.57 -0.84 2.00
N PRO A 26 26.11 -1.65 1.06
CA PRO A 26 25.77 -3.07 0.96
C PRO A 26 26.12 -3.89 2.21
N THR A 27 27.12 -3.44 2.98
CA THR A 27 27.62 -4.09 4.22
C THR A 27 26.67 -3.92 5.41
N LEU A 28 25.73 -2.97 5.34
CA LEU A 28 24.80 -2.66 6.43
C LEU A 28 23.98 -3.88 6.82
N GLN A 29 23.93 -4.22 8.11
CA GLN A 29 23.23 -5.43 8.53
C GLN A 29 21.71 -5.23 8.55
N ASN A 30 20.98 -6.24 8.05
CA ASN A 30 19.51 -6.20 8.07
C ASN A 30 18.96 -6.17 9.52
N VAL A 31 19.73 -6.60 10.51
CA VAL A 31 19.38 -6.53 11.93
C VAL A 31 19.37 -5.09 12.43
N GLU A 32 20.34 -4.28 12.02
CA GLU A 32 20.43 -2.87 12.40
C GLU A 32 19.29 -2.05 11.77
N LEU A 33 18.98 -2.31 10.49
CA LEU A 33 17.81 -1.74 9.82
C LEU A 33 16.51 -2.14 10.53
N ALA A 34 16.37 -3.41 10.89
CA ALA A 34 15.18 -3.90 11.60
C ALA A 34 15.00 -3.20 12.96
N GLN A 35 16.08 -3.00 13.71
CA GLN A 35 16.06 -2.26 14.97
C GLN A 35 15.69 -0.80 14.78
N LYS A 36 16.31 -0.11 13.81
CA LYS A 36 16.07 1.31 13.51
C LYS A 36 14.61 1.61 13.19
N TYR A 37 13.95 0.71 12.46
CA TYR A 37 12.56 0.87 12.05
C TYR A 37 11.58 0.11 12.96
N ASN A 38 12.06 -0.53 14.03
CA ASN A 38 11.28 -1.37 14.94
C ASN A 38 10.42 -2.44 14.21
N VAL A 39 11.01 -3.05 13.18
CA VAL A 39 10.38 -4.11 12.39
C VAL A 39 11.12 -5.44 12.54
N ARG A 40 10.53 -6.51 12.02
CA ARG A 40 11.20 -7.82 12.00
C ARG A 40 12.25 -7.82 10.88
N LYS A 41 13.33 -8.58 11.08
CA LYS A 41 14.33 -8.86 10.04
C LYS A 41 13.68 -9.38 8.75
N SER A 42 12.66 -10.24 8.87
CA SER A 42 11.91 -10.76 7.72
C SER A 42 11.27 -9.63 6.90
N THR A 43 10.70 -8.62 7.56
CA THR A 43 10.10 -7.46 6.88
C THR A 43 11.13 -6.66 6.08
N ILE A 44 12.35 -6.51 6.60
CA ILE A 44 13.45 -5.87 5.85
C ILE A 44 13.82 -6.70 4.63
N THR A 45 13.94 -8.03 4.77
CA THR A 45 14.21 -8.92 3.63
C THR A 45 13.10 -8.87 2.58
N ASP A 46 11.84 -8.85 2.99
CA ASP A 46 10.69 -8.73 2.08
C ASP A 46 10.72 -7.40 1.31
N ILE A 47 11.05 -6.29 2.00
CA ILE A 47 11.21 -4.97 1.36
C ILE A 47 12.36 -4.99 0.35
N LEU A 48 13.50 -5.58 0.71
CA LEU A 48 14.67 -5.64 -0.16
C LEU A 48 14.46 -6.56 -1.37
N ARG A 49 13.59 -7.58 -1.30
CA ARG A 49 13.20 -8.38 -2.48
C ARG A 49 12.44 -7.55 -3.52
N GLU A 50 11.75 -6.51 -3.09
CA GLU A 50 11.00 -5.59 -3.92
C GLU A 50 11.76 -4.27 -4.11
N SER A 51 13.10 -4.25 -3.96
CA SER A 51 13.92 -3.03 -4.00
C SER A 51 13.66 -2.19 -5.25
N ASP A 52 13.63 -2.83 -6.41
CA ASP A 52 13.45 -2.16 -7.70
C ASP A 52 12.11 -1.42 -7.76
N HIS A 53 11.06 -2.05 -7.22
CA HIS A 53 9.74 -1.43 -7.10
C HIS A 53 9.75 -0.26 -6.12
N TRP A 54 10.38 -0.39 -4.94
CA TRP A 54 10.42 0.69 -3.95
C TRP A 54 11.30 1.87 -4.39
N LEU A 55 12.33 1.65 -5.20
CA LEU A 55 13.18 2.69 -5.78
C LEU A 55 12.51 3.40 -6.98
N THR A 56 11.63 2.70 -7.70
CA THR A 56 10.89 3.28 -8.84
C THR A 56 9.67 4.10 -8.41
N ILE A 57 9.15 3.87 -7.21
CA ILE A 57 8.03 4.66 -6.67
C ILE A 57 8.44 6.13 -6.54
N THR A 58 7.89 6.96 -7.43
CA THR A 58 8.03 8.41 -7.40
C THR A 58 7.12 9.00 -6.33
N GLU A 59 7.48 10.17 -5.79
CA GLU A 59 6.81 10.83 -4.65
C GLU A 59 5.28 11.02 -4.86
N SER A 60 4.81 11.04 -6.11
CA SER A 60 3.39 11.12 -6.49
C SER A 60 2.55 9.88 -6.12
N GLN A 61 3.16 8.71 -5.88
CA GLN A 61 2.46 7.49 -5.45
C GLN A 61 2.47 7.27 -3.92
N GLU A 62 3.15 8.12 -3.13
CA GLU A 62 3.32 7.95 -1.68
C GLU A 62 1.99 7.87 -0.91
N ASN A 63 0.93 8.53 -1.41
CA ASN A 63 -0.39 8.57 -0.78
C ASN A 63 -1.41 7.60 -1.36
N THR A 64 -1.03 6.81 -2.38
CA THR A 64 -1.95 5.78 -2.87
C THR A 64 -1.99 4.63 -1.88
N LYS A 65 -3.04 4.64 -1.03
CA LYS A 65 -3.45 3.44 -0.30
C LYS A 65 -3.45 2.30 -1.31
N LYS A 66 -2.80 1.17 -0.99
CA LYS A 66 -2.79 -0.02 -1.85
C LYS A 66 -4.20 -0.21 -2.38
N PHE A 67 -4.38 -0.07 -3.69
CA PHE A 67 -5.68 -0.24 -4.31
C PHE A 67 -6.12 -1.64 -3.95
N HIS A 68 -7.09 -1.76 -3.03
CA HIS A 68 -7.65 -3.04 -2.70
C HIS A 68 -8.35 -3.46 -3.98
N ARG A 69 -7.85 -4.52 -4.64
CA ARG A 69 -8.61 -5.14 -5.72
C ARG A 69 -9.95 -5.50 -5.11
N SER A 70 -10.98 -4.75 -5.47
CA SER A 70 -12.32 -4.99 -4.97
C SER A 70 -12.66 -6.42 -5.30
N LYS A 71 -13.21 -7.13 -4.33
CA LYS A 71 -13.60 -8.55 -4.50
C LYS A 71 -14.59 -8.71 -5.67
N TRP A 72 -15.24 -7.63 -6.07
CA TRP A 72 -16.34 -7.60 -7.01
C TRP A 72 -16.07 -6.62 -8.16
N LEU A 73 -14.97 -6.81 -8.88
CA LEU A 73 -14.61 -5.96 -10.03
C LEU A 73 -15.75 -5.82 -11.06
N GLN A 74 -16.48 -6.92 -11.30
CA GLN A 74 -17.63 -6.92 -12.20
C GLN A 74 -18.82 -6.12 -11.64
N LEU A 75 -19.03 -6.18 -10.32
CA LEU A 75 -20.08 -5.42 -9.64
C LEU A 75 -19.76 -3.93 -9.69
N GLU A 76 -18.51 -3.54 -9.44
CA GLU A 76 -18.08 -2.13 -9.56
C GLU A 76 -18.19 -1.61 -10.99
N GLY A 77 -17.87 -2.45 -11.99
CA GLY A 77 -18.08 -2.11 -13.38
C GLY A 77 -19.57 -1.87 -13.72
N ALA A 78 -20.45 -2.77 -13.28
CA ALA A 78 -21.89 -2.62 -13.48
C ALA A 78 -22.47 -1.40 -12.72
N LEU A 79 -21.99 -1.14 -11.50
CA LEU A 79 -22.35 0.04 -10.72
C LEU A 79 -21.88 1.33 -11.39
N GLY A 80 -20.68 1.35 -11.97
CA GLY A 80 -20.18 2.50 -12.72
C GLY A 80 -21.11 2.86 -13.88
N LEU A 81 -21.49 1.86 -14.69
CA LEU A 81 -22.43 2.06 -15.81
C LEU A 81 -23.80 2.56 -15.32
N TRP A 82 -24.27 2.05 -14.18
CA TRP A 82 -25.54 2.48 -13.60
C TRP A 82 -25.48 3.92 -13.08
N VAL A 83 -24.39 4.31 -12.41
CA VAL A 83 -24.16 5.69 -11.95
C VAL A 83 -24.10 6.65 -13.14
N ASP A 84 -23.36 6.30 -14.19
CA ASP A 84 -23.27 7.11 -15.42
C ASP A 84 -24.66 7.34 -16.05
N ASN A 85 -25.50 6.31 -16.07
CA ASN A 85 -26.86 6.40 -16.57
C ASN A 85 -27.79 7.24 -15.65
N ALA A 86 -27.66 7.11 -14.34
CA ALA A 86 -28.41 7.90 -13.35
C ALA A 86 -28.04 9.39 -13.41
N LEU A 87 -26.75 9.71 -13.58
CA LEU A 87 -26.27 11.08 -13.79
C LEU A 87 -26.80 11.68 -15.11
N ASN A 88 -26.79 10.89 -16.20
CA ASN A 88 -27.36 11.32 -17.48
C ASN A 88 -28.86 11.61 -17.40
N THR A 89 -29.58 10.90 -16.52
CA THR A 89 -31.02 11.11 -16.28
C THR A 89 -31.31 12.18 -15.22
N LYS A 90 -30.27 12.90 -14.73
CA LYS A 90 -30.35 13.91 -13.66
C LYS A 90 -31.00 13.39 -12.38
N GLN A 91 -30.86 12.10 -12.11
CA GLN A 91 -31.36 11.48 -10.90
C GLN A 91 -30.35 11.68 -9.78
N ASP A 92 -30.82 12.16 -8.62
CA ASP A 92 -29.98 12.32 -7.44
C ASP A 92 -29.65 10.94 -6.86
N ILE A 93 -28.36 10.66 -6.63
CA ILE A 93 -27.89 9.35 -6.16
C ILE A 93 -27.64 9.43 -4.65
N ASP A 94 -28.70 9.24 -3.85
CA ASP A 94 -28.61 9.07 -2.40
C ASP A 94 -28.44 7.59 -2.01
N SER A 95 -27.81 7.37 -0.86
CA SER A 95 -27.74 6.11 -0.10
C SER A 95 -29.06 5.35 0.05
N ASN A 96 -30.21 6.02 -0.10
CA ASN A 96 -31.53 5.38 -0.06
C ASN A 96 -31.89 4.56 -1.31
N ILE A 97 -31.13 4.62 -2.40
CA ILE A 97 -31.49 3.95 -3.66
C ILE A 97 -31.16 2.45 -3.65
N LEU A 98 -30.27 2.01 -2.76
CA LEU A 98 -29.83 0.62 -2.63
C LEU A 98 -30.65 -0.19 -1.60
N LYS A 99 -31.89 0.22 -1.30
CA LYS A 99 -32.78 -0.50 -0.38
C LYS A 99 -33.38 -1.77 -0.98
#